data_AF-A0A1V2AVD6-F1
#
_entry.id   AF-A0A1V2AVD6-F1
#
_cell.length_a   1.000
_cell.length_b   1.000
_cell.length_c   1.000
_cell.angle_alpha   90.00
_cell.angle_beta   90.00
_cell.angle_gamma   90.00
#
_symmetry.space_group_name_H-M   'P 1'
#
loop_
_entity.id
_entity.type
_entity.pdbx_description
1 polymer ?
#
loop_
_entity_poly.entity_id
_entity_poly.type
_entity_poly.pdbx_seq_one_letter_code
_entity_poly.pdbx_strand_id
1 'polypeptide(L)'
;MDNLICKAISELLIDRKDLLRIPLRQKAKFEGWLKFELAHRLIQIGMESVEVETKACYNRNATDITFFHKGDFYSIELKTSNTNWKNEGVRNCKKPITKNIQSIISDAIKLNSDQGFVAFILFPIPLHNKSWELYIEVVYT
;
A
#
# COMPACT_ATOMS: atom_id res chain seq x y z
N MET A 1 -12.38 -2.53 8.99
CA MET A 1 -11.24 -1.60 9.21
C MET A 1 -10.50 -1.41 7.90
N ASP A 2 -10.11 -2.51 7.24
CA ASP A 2 -9.87 -2.64 5.80
C ASP A 2 -10.56 -1.59 4.90
N ASN A 3 -11.90 -1.50 4.87
CA ASN A 3 -12.62 -0.57 4.00
C ASN A 3 -12.30 0.90 4.29
N LEU A 4 -12.08 1.23 5.56
CA LEU A 4 -11.72 2.58 5.98
C LEU A 4 -10.29 2.92 5.54
N ILE A 5 -9.35 1.99 5.70
CA ILE A 5 -7.97 2.15 5.24
C ILE A 5 -7.93 2.31 3.71
N CYS A 6 -8.62 1.44 2.98
CA CYS A 6 -8.72 1.52 1.52
C CYS A 6 -9.34 2.83 1.04
N LYS A 7 -10.39 3.31 1.72
CA LYS A 7 -11.02 4.60 1.43
C LYS A 7 -10.06 5.76 1.68
N ALA A 8 -9.39 5.78 2.83
CA ALA A 8 -8.43 6.84 3.18
C ALA A 8 -7.26 6.92 2.18
N ILE A 9 -6.71 5.77 1.78
CA ILE A 9 -5.68 5.70 0.74
C ILE A 9 -6.24 6.23 -0.59
N SER A 10 -7.42 5.77 -1.01
CA SER A 10 -8.02 6.18 -2.29
C SER A 10 -8.25 7.69 -2.37
N GLU A 11 -8.77 8.29 -1.31
CA GLU A 11 -8.95 9.75 -1.20
C GLU A 11 -7.60 10.48 -1.31
N LEU A 12 -6.56 10.03 -0.59
CA LEU A 12 -5.22 10.61 -0.68
C LEU A 12 -4.66 10.55 -2.10
N LEU A 13 -4.84 9.43 -2.80
CA LEU A 13 -4.37 9.29 -4.19
C LEU A 13 -5.09 10.25 -5.14
N ILE A 14 -6.39 10.50 -4.93
CA ILE A 14 -7.18 11.45 -5.70
C ILE A 14 -6.76 12.89 -5.39
N ASP A 15 -6.65 13.24 -4.10
CA ASP A 15 -6.27 14.57 -3.62
C ASP A 15 -4.87 14.98 -4.10
N ARG A 16 -3.98 13.98 -4.28
CA ARG A 16 -2.57 14.17 -4.62
C ARG A 16 -2.25 13.73 -6.05
N LYS A 17 -3.26 13.57 -6.92
CA LYS A 17 -3.11 13.02 -8.27
C LYS A 17 -2.01 13.70 -9.08
N ASP A 18 -1.89 15.03 -9.00
CA ASP A 18 -0.92 15.81 -9.78
C ASP A 18 0.51 15.58 -9.32
N LEU A 19 0.74 15.52 -8.00
CA LEU A 19 2.02 15.13 -7.40
C LEU A 19 2.39 13.71 -7.82
N LEU A 20 1.43 12.78 -7.74
CA LEU A 20 1.64 11.38 -8.07
C LEU A 20 1.99 11.13 -9.54
N ARG A 21 1.70 12.06 -10.45
CA ARG A 21 2.17 11.94 -11.85
C ARG A 21 3.69 11.78 -11.95
N ILE A 22 4.44 12.36 -11.01
CA ILE A 22 5.91 12.29 -10.99
C ILE A 22 6.38 10.85 -10.77
N PRO A 23 6.07 10.18 -9.63
CA PRO A 23 6.49 8.79 -9.42
C PRO A 23 5.85 7.83 -10.41
N LEU A 24 4.59 8.05 -10.83
CA LEU A 24 3.91 7.19 -11.80
C LEU A 24 4.65 7.16 -13.15
N ARG A 25 5.03 8.31 -13.71
CA ARG A 25 5.80 8.40 -14.97
C ARG A 25 7.16 7.72 -14.89
N GLN A 26 7.76 7.69 -13.71
CA GLN A 26 9.08 7.13 -13.48
C GLN A 26 9.04 5.67 -12.98
N LYS A 27 7.85 5.14 -12.68
CA LYS A 27 7.67 3.88 -11.94
C LYS A 27 8.42 3.86 -10.61
N ALA A 28 8.57 5.02 -9.99
CA ALA A 28 9.25 5.18 -8.71
C ALA A 28 8.31 4.77 -7.58
N LYS A 29 8.86 4.00 -6.64
CA LYS A 29 8.20 3.61 -5.40
C LYS A 29 7.97 4.83 -4.51
N PHE A 30 6.82 4.90 -3.84
CA PHE A 30 6.41 6.05 -3.02
C PHE A 30 5.80 5.66 -1.66
N GLU A 31 6.11 4.45 -1.18
CA GLU A 31 5.66 3.91 0.12
C GLU A 31 5.94 4.89 1.26
N GLY A 32 7.15 5.46 1.32
CA GLY A 32 7.53 6.39 2.38
C GLY A 32 6.69 7.67 2.42
N TRP A 33 6.33 8.22 1.26
CA TRP A 33 5.41 9.37 1.19
C TRP A 33 4.00 8.98 1.61
N LEU A 34 3.49 7.86 1.10
CA LEU A 34 2.15 7.37 1.41
C LEU A 34 1.99 7.10 2.91
N LYS A 35 3.04 6.56 3.55
CA LYS A 35 3.08 6.32 4.99
C LYS A 35 2.76 7.58 5.80
N PHE A 36 3.46 8.68 5.52
CA PHE A 36 3.26 9.91 6.28
C PHE A 36 1.89 10.56 6.00
N GLU A 37 1.44 10.55 4.75
CA GLU A 37 0.11 11.08 4.40
C GLU A 37 -1.02 10.24 5.02
N LEU A 38 -0.89 8.91 5.00
CA LEU A 38 -1.87 8.01 5.60
C LEU A 38 -1.87 8.15 7.14
N ALA A 39 -0.71 8.17 7.78
CA ALA A 39 -0.62 8.40 9.23
C ALA A 39 -1.30 9.72 9.64
N HIS A 40 -1.04 10.80 8.90
CA HIS A 40 -1.72 12.08 9.14
C HIS A 40 -3.24 11.99 8.94
N ARG A 41 -3.70 11.33 7.86
CA ARG A 41 -5.13 11.12 7.59
C ARG A 41 -5.80 10.28 8.69
N LEU A 42 -5.13 9.24 9.21
CA LEU A 42 -5.64 8.40 10.30
C LEU A 42 -5.88 9.23 11.57
N ILE A 43 -4.96 10.14 11.92
CA ILE A 43 -5.15 11.09 13.04
C ILE A 43 -6.40 11.96 12.81
N GLN A 44 -6.55 12.51 11.60
CA GLN A 44 -7.67 13.39 11.25
C GLN A 44 -9.04 12.70 11.36
N ILE A 45 -9.10 11.39 11.10
CA ILE A 45 -10.34 10.60 11.20
C ILE A 45 -10.51 9.93 12.57
N GLY A 46 -9.72 10.34 13.57
CA GLY A 46 -9.90 9.97 14.98
C GLY A 46 -9.25 8.66 15.39
N MET A 47 -8.20 8.20 14.70
CA MET A 47 -7.38 7.09 15.18
C MET A 47 -6.46 7.56 16.31
N GLU A 48 -6.25 6.69 17.30
CA GLU A 48 -5.50 6.99 18.51
C GLU A 48 -4.07 6.46 18.40
N SER A 49 -3.11 7.12 19.07
CA SER A 49 -1.72 6.68 19.17
C SER A 49 -1.10 6.24 17.83
N VAL A 50 -1.31 7.05 16.79
CA VAL A 50 -0.79 6.76 15.45
C VAL A 50 0.73 6.94 15.46
N GLU A 51 1.45 5.88 15.13
CA GLU A 51 2.91 5.86 15.03
C GLU A 51 3.37 5.28 13.70
N VAL A 52 4.60 5.58 13.32
CA VAL A 52 5.24 5.10 12.09
C VAL A 52 6.54 4.37 12.42
N GLU A 53 6.86 3.33 11.64
CA GLU A 53 8.09 2.52 11.84
C GLU A 53 8.19 1.88 13.24
N THR A 54 7.03 1.62 13.87
CA THR A 54 6.98 1.05 15.21
C THR A 54 7.28 -0.44 15.16
N LYS A 55 8.20 -0.88 16.02
CA LYS A 55 8.34 -2.30 16.35
C LYS A 55 7.19 -2.66 17.25
N ALA A 56 6.18 -3.35 16.73
CA ALA A 56 5.06 -3.81 17.54
C ALA A 56 5.59 -4.59 18.76
N CYS A 57 4.99 -4.41 19.94
CA CYS A 57 5.44 -5.04 21.19
C CYS A 57 5.62 -6.57 21.11
N TYR A 58 4.95 -7.21 20.14
CA TYR A 58 4.95 -8.66 19.92
C TYR A 58 5.66 -9.10 18.63
N ASN A 59 6.10 -8.18 17.77
CA ASN A 59 6.68 -8.50 16.47
C ASN A 59 8.06 -7.84 16.30
N ARG A 60 9.08 -8.63 15.95
CA ARG A 60 10.47 -8.13 15.84
C ARG A 60 10.68 -7.20 14.63
N ASN A 61 9.75 -7.21 13.68
CA ASN A 61 9.80 -6.40 12.47
C ASN A 61 8.98 -5.11 12.69
N ALA A 62 9.56 -3.98 12.29
CA ALA A 62 8.84 -2.71 12.26
C ALA A 62 7.72 -2.80 11.22
N THR A 63 6.54 -2.31 11.58
CA THR A 63 5.41 -2.10 10.65
C THR A 63 5.37 -0.64 10.24
N ASP A 64 4.96 -0.37 9.00
CA ASP A 64 4.93 1.00 8.47
C ASP A 64 4.09 1.95 9.34
N ILE A 65 2.90 1.54 9.77
CA ILE A 65 2.00 2.34 10.61
C ILE A 65 1.35 1.46 11.68
N THR A 66 1.25 1.96 12.91
CA THR A 66 0.43 1.37 13.97
C THR A 66 -0.52 2.40 14.56
N PHE A 67 -1.69 1.97 15.01
CA PHE A 67 -2.67 2.85 15.64
C PHE A 67 -3.67 2.05 16.48
N PHE A 68 -4.49 2.76 17.25
CA PHE A 68 -5.62 2.20 18.00
C PHE A 68 -6.94 2.77 17.51
N HIS A 69 -7.99 1.97 17.57
CA HIS A 69 -9.36 2.42 17.36
C HIS A 69 -10.28 1.76 18.39
N LYS A 70 -10.92 2.55 19.24
CA LYS A 70 -11.83 2.05 20.29
C LYS A 70 -11.18 1.00 21.21
N GLY A 71 -9.89 1.17 21.51
CA GLY A 71 -9.12 0.26 22.34
C GLY A 71 -8.48 -0.93 21.61
N ASP A 72 -8.84 -1.19 20.34
CA ASP A 72 -8.24 -2.26 19.55
C ASP A 72 -6.98 -1.76 18.82
N PHE A 73 -5.92 -2.57 18.86
CA PHE A 73 -4.67 -2.32 18.14
C PHE A 73 -4.80 -2.71 16.66
N TYR A 74 -4.19 -1.91 15.78
CA TYR A 74 -4.09 -2.18 14.35
C TYR A 74 -2.70 -1.83 13.81
N SER A 75 -2.27 -2.56 12.79
CA SER A 75 -1.02 -2.30 12.07
C SER A 75 -1.21 -2.37 10.55
N ILE A 76 -0.44 -1.58 9.82
CA ILE A 76 -0.47 -1.51 8.36
C ILE A 76 0.96 -1.63 7.83
N GLU A 77 1.15 -2.53 6.88
CA GLU A 77 2.33 -2.61 6.02
C GLU A 77 1.95 -2.08 4.63
N LEU A 78 2.76 -1.16 4.09
CA LEU A 78 2.51 -0.51 2.81
C LEU A 78 3.43 -1.05 1.72
N LYS A 79 2.86 -1.31 0.54
CA LYS A 79 3.64 -1.66 -0.66
C LYS A 79 3.20 -0.82 -1.85
N THR A 80 4.16 -0.34 -2.62
CA THR A 80 3.89 0.15 -3.98
C THR A 80 4.55 -0.81 -4.98
N SER A 81 3.71 -1.38 -5.83
CA SER A 81 4.06 -2.43 -6.78
C SER A 81 3.99 -1.86 -8.17
N ASN A 82 5.15 -1.49 -8.69
CA ASN A 82 5.22 -1.03 -10.06
C ASN A 82 5.02 -2.19 -11.05
N THR A 83 4.37 -1.93 -12.17
CA THR A 83 4.10 -2.91 -13.21
C THR A 83 5.09 -2.78 -14.37
N ASN A 84 5.29 -3.85 -15.12
CA ASN A 84 6.10 -3.82 -16.35
C ASN A 84 5.28 -3.43 -17.60
N TRP A 85 3.98 -3.13 -17.47
CA TRP A 85 3.16 -2.75 -18.61
C TRP A 85 3.63 -1.45 -19.27
N LYS A 86 3.52 -1.42 -20.60
CA LYS A 86 3.78 -0.24 -21.41
C LYS A 86 2.60 0.72 -21.28
N ASN A 87 2.89 1.97 -20.94
CA ASN A 87 1.92 3.05 -20.88
C ASN A 87 2.55 4.27 -21.55
N GLU A 88 1.77 4.97 -22.37
CA GLU A 88 2.25 6.17 -23.05
C GLU A 88 2.67 7.23 -22.03
N GLY A 89 3.82 7.88 -22.28
CA GLY A 89 4.38 8.88 -21.36
C GLY A 89 4.94 8.32 -20.05
N VAL A 90 5.02 6.99 -19.87
CA VAL A 90 5.62 6.33 -18.70
C VAL A 90 6.88 5.56 -19.12
N ARG A 91 7.93 5.60 -18.28
CA ARG A 91 9.17 4.85 -18.52
C ARG A 91 8.90 3.34 -18.59
N ASN A 92 9.51 2.68 -19.57
CA ASN A 92 9.50 1.22 -19.64
C ASN A 92 10.36 0.62 -18.52
N CYS A 93 9.91 -0.48 -17.94
CA CYS A 93 10.63 -1.23 -16.92
C CYS A 93 10.57 -2.72 -17.25
N LYS A 94 11.69 -3.43 -17.08
CA LYS A 94 11.79 -4.88 -17.35
C LYS A 94 11.48 -5.75 -16.13
N LYS A 95 11.38 -5.17 -14.92
CA LYS A 95 11.19 -5.95 -13.68
C LYS A 95 9.82 -6.65 -13.71
N PRO A 96 9.76 -8.00 -13.60
CA PRO A 96 8.50 -8.71 -13.57
C PRO A 96 7.65 -8.34 -12.37
N ILE A 97 6.35 -8.13 -12.60
CA ILE A 97 5.36 -7.84 -11.56
C ILE A 97 5.20 -9.00 -10.57
N THR A 98 5.48 -10.24 -10.98
CA THR A 98 5.38 -11.45 -10.16
C THR A 98 6.24 -11.38 -8.89
N LYS A 99 7.44 -10.79 -8.98
CA LYS A 99 8.31 -10.60 -7.80
C LYS A 99 7.72 -9.61 -6.79
N ASN A 100 7.03 -8.57 -7.28
CA ASN A 100 6.36 -7.61 -6.42
C ASN A 100 5.15 -8.25 -5.73
N ILE A 101 4.37 -9.07 -6.46
CA ILE A 101 3.24 -9.83 -5.90
C ILE A 101 3.70 -10.84 -4.85
N GLN A 102 4.78 -11.60 -5.11
CA GLN A 102 5.35 -12.52 -4.12
C GLN A 102 5.81 -11.82 -2.85
N SER A 103 6.35 -10.60 -2.95
CA SER A 103 6.69 -9.79 -1.78
C SER A 103 5.46 -9.42 -0.96
N ILE A 104 4.35 -9.03 -1.61
CA ILE A 104 3.07 -8.72 -0.95
C ILE A 104 2.55 -9.95 -0.19
N ILE A 105 2.52 -11.11 -0.85
CA ILE A 105 2.06 -12.36 -0.24
C ILE A 105 2.94 -12.73 0.97
N SER A 106 4.26 -12.59 0.84
CA SER A 106 5.19 -12.87 1.94
C SER A 106 4.95 -11.97 3.14
N ASP A 107 4.62 -10.70 2.93
CA ASP A 107 4.33 -9.78 4.02
C ASP A 107 2.96 -10.06 4.66
N ALA A 108 1.96 -10.47 3.87
CA ALA A 108 0.67 -10.91 4.39
C ALA A 108 0.80 -12.17 5.28
N ILE A 109 1.60 -13.15 4.84
CA ILE A 109 1.91 -14.36 5.63
C ILE A 109 2.68 -14.01 6.92
N LYS A 110 3.55 -12.99 6.91
CA LYS A 110 4.27 -12.57 8.12
C LYS A 110 3.38 -11.87 9.14
N LEU A 111 2.41 -11.08 8.66
CA LEU A 111 1.47 -10.36 9.53
C LEU A 111 0.50 -11.33 10.22
N ASN A 112 -0.03 -12.31 9.48
CA ASN A 112 -0.91 -13.40 9.94
C ASN A 112 -1.78 -13.04 11.16
N SER A 113 -2.56 -11.96 11.03
CA SER A 113 -3.35 -11.37 12.11
C SER A 113 -4.58 -10.67 11.54
N ASP A 114 -5.73 -10.78 12.22
CA ASP A 114 -6.97 -10.07 11.85
C ASP A 114 -6.88 -8.54 12.07
N GLN A 115 -5.85 -8.09 12.76
CA GLN A 115 -5.56 -6.68 13.07
C GLN A 115 -4.38 -6.12 12.24
N GLY A 116 -3.75 -6.97 11.43
CA GLY A 116 -2.64 -6.61 10.56
C GLY A 116 -3.09 -6.50 9.10
N PHE A 117 -2.85 -5.35 8.47
CA PHE A 117 -3.21 -5.12 7.07
C PHE A 117 -1.97 -5.01 6.20
N VAL A 118 -1.98 -5.65 5.03
CA VAL A 118 -1.10 -5.29 3.91
C VAL A 118 -1.92 -4.46 2.93
N ALA A 119 -1.61 -3.17 2.83
CA ALA A 119 -2.20 -2.30 1.82
C ALA A 119 -1.18 -2.05 0.70
N PHE A 120 -1.59 -2.32 -0.54
CA PHE A 120 -0.69 -2.14 -1.68
C PHE A 120 -1.34 -1.37 -2.83
N ILE A 121 -0.49 -0.67 -3.58
CA ILE A 121 -0.88 0.05 -4.80
C ILE A 121 -0.20 -0.58 -5.99
N LEU A 122 -0.99 -1.03 -6.96
CA LEU A 122 -0.51 -1.51 -8.24
C LEU A 122 -0.49 -0.37 -9.26
N PHE A 123 0.66 -0.06 -9.86
CA PHE A 123 0.75 1.09 -10.77
C PHE A 123 1.89 0.99 -11.81
N PRO A 124 1.81 1.67 -12.95
CA PRO A 124 0.57 2.09 -13.61
C PRO A 124 -0.23 0.86 -14.07
N ILE A 125 -1.55 1.01 -14.20
CA ILE A 125 -2.43 0.03 -14.83
C ILE A 125 -2.91 0.61 -16.17
N PRO A 126 -2.87 -0.13 -17.30
CA PRO A 126 -3.38 0.38 -18.57
C PRO A 126 -4.91 0.46 -18.55
N LEU A 127 -5.47 1.56 -19.06
CA LEU A 127 -6.91 1.86 -19.02
C LEU A 127 -7.81 0.79 -19.67
N HIS A 128 -7.30 0.07 -20.69
CA HIS A 128 -8.06 -0.91 -21.47
C HIS A 128 -7.54 -2.35 -21.30
N ASN A 129 -6.70 -2.60 -20.29
CA ASN A 129 -6.12 -3.92 -20.05
C ASN A 129 -6.45 -4.39 -18.63
N LYS A 130 -7.20 -5.48 -18.53
CA LYS A 130 -7.63 -6.11 -17.28
C LYS A 130 -6.70 -7.22 -16.78
N SER A 131 -5.53 -7.42 -17.38
CA SER A 131 -4.57 -8.44 -16.94
C SER A 131 -4.07 -8.23 -15.51
N TRP A 132 -4.36 -7.10 -14.88
CA TRP A 132 -4.15 -6.90 -13.44
C TRP A 132 -5.02 -7.79 -12.56
N GLU A 133 -6.22 -8.17 -13.01
CA GLU A 133 -7.17 -9.01 -12.25
C GLU A 133 -6.53 -10.37 -11.90
N LEU A 134 -5.77 -10.97 -12.83
CA LEU A 134 -5.03 -12.22 -12.62
C LEU A 134 -4.02 -12.15 -11.47
N TYR A 135 -3.40 -10.99 -11.23
CA TYR A 135 -2.43 -10.82 -10.15
C TYR A 135 -3.09 -10.62 -8.79
N ILE A 136 -4.33 -10.13 -8.78
CA ILE A 136 -5.12 -9.97 -7.57
C ILE A 136 -5.66 -11.32 -7.09
N GLU A 137 -6.12 -12.18 -8.00
CA GLU A 137 -6.59 -13.54 -7.67
C GLU A 137 -5.53 -14.36 -6.91
N VAL A 138 -4.27 -14.27 -7.33
CA VAL A 138 -3.14 -14.98 -6.69
C VAL A 138 -2.88 -14.50 -5.26
N VAL A 139 -3.22 -13.25 -4.92
CA VAL A 139 -3.03 -12.73 -3.55
C VAL A 139 -4.10 -13.27 -2.59
N TYR A 140 -5.28 -13.62 -3.11
CA TYR A 140 -6.41 -14.11 -2.31
C TYR A 140 -6.46 -15.64 -2.18
N THR A 141 -5.52 -16.36 -2.82
CA THR A 141 -5.45 -17.83 -2.80
C THR A 141 -4.38 -18.29 -1.81
#